data_AF-A0A3N0C4D8-F1
#
_entry.id   AF-A0A3N0C4D8-F1
#
_cell.length_a   1.000
_cell.length_b   1.000
_cell.length_c   1.000
_cell.angle_alpha   90.00
_cell.angle_beta   90.00
_cell.angle_gamma   90.00
#
_symmetry.space_group_name_H-M   'P 1'
#
loop_
_entity.id
_entity.type
_entity.pdbx_description
1 polymer ?
#
loop_
_entity_poly.entity_id
_entity_poly.type
_entity_poly.pdbx_seq_one_letter_code
_entity_poly.pdbx_strand_id
1 'polypeptide(L)'
;MWTEAMIAVTVVHHVYRLGMEVLIPSAILLALPVLLMWWYRRRPSPAARWVYTVNTGLVFLYFGIIDGFLDHVLKALGLQNTTFLPGSDADVIKTVYHLWSPEAGHLFYESTGILTFVVGLGAIYFSYRFLRTTGTNSSPAKRVSSEAASL
;
A
#
# COMPACT_ATOMS: atom_id res chain seq x y z
N MET A 1 6.22 2.05 7.89
CA MET A 1 7.33 1.99 6.91
C MET A 1 7.00 1.13 5.70
N TRP A 2 6.32 -0.03 5.84
CA TRP A 2 5.94 -0.85 4.68
C TRP A 2 4.83 -0.26 3.81
N THR A 3 3.81 0.37 4.41
CA THR A 3 2.75 1.07 3.66
C THR A 3 3.34 2.21 2.82
N GLU A 4 4.28 2.95 3.38
CA GLU A 4 4.96 4.05 2.72
C GLU A 4 5.87 3.56 1.58
N ALA A 5 6.56 2.43 1.79
CA ALA A 5 7.35 1.80 0.73
C ALA A 5 6.46 1.33 -0.42
N MET A 6 5.31 0.70 -0.14
CA MET A 6 4.33 0.33 -1.15
C MET A 6 3.87 1.56 -1.92
N ILE A 7 3.45 2.62 -1.23
CA ILE A 7 3.00 3.86 -1.88
C ILE A 7 4.11 4.45 -2.73
N ALA A 8 5.36 4.50 -2.27
CA ALA A 8 6.47 5.03 -3.05
C ALA A 8 6.65 4.28 -4.39
N VAL A 9 6.54 2.95 -4.38
CA VAL A 9 6.56 2.15 -5.62
C VAL A 9 5.34 2.47 -6.49
N THR A 10 4.15 2.60 -5.90
CA THR A 10 2.93 3.01 -6.60
C THR A 10 3.11 4.38 -7.27
N VAL A 11 3.78 5.35 -6.63
CA VAL A 11 4.08 6.66 -7.23
C VAL A 11 4.95 6.49 -8.46
N VAL A 12 6.06 5.75 -8.36
CA VAL A 12 6.96 5.50 -9.50
C VAL A 12 6.17 4.88 -10.67
N HIS A 13 5.33 3.90 -10.36
CA HIS A 13 4.46 3.24 -11.32
C HIS A 13 3.49 4.21 -12.01
N HIS A 14 2.77 5.03 -11.23
CA HIS A 14 1.77 5.94 -11.79
C HIS A 14 2.37 7.19 -12.43
N VAL A 15 3.55 7.66 -12.01
CA VAL A 15 4.25 8.76 -12.69
C VAL A 15 4.59 8.34 -14.12
N TYR A 16 4.92 7.07 -14.32
CA TYR A 16 5.21 6.52 -15.64
C TYR A 16 4.02 6.68 -16.62
N ARG A 17 2.79 6.49 -16.14
CA ARG A 17 1.57 6.55 -16.97
C ARG A 17 0.86 7.91 -16.93
N LEU A 18 0.79 8.56 -15.78
CA LEU A 18 0.02 9.79 -15.52
C LEU A 18 0.88 11.05 -15.45
N GLY A 19 2.22 10.92 -15.50
CA GLY A 19 3.14 12.05 -15.44
C GLY A 19 3.28 12.66 -14.05
N MET A 20 3.86 13.87 -13.99
CA MET A 20 4.20 14.55 -12.73
C MET A 20 2.97 15.03 -11.94
N GLU A 21 1.80 15.07 -12.57
CA GLU A 21 0.55 15.51 -11.93
C GLU A 21 0.16 14.60 -10.75
N VAL A 22 0.54 13.32 -10.80
CA VAL A 22 0.27 12.36 -9.73
C VAL A 22 1.08 12.63 -8.45
N LEU A 23 2.11 13.48 -8.49
CA LEU A 23 2.96 13.75 -7.33
C LEU A 23 2.20 14.42 -6.18
N ILE A 24 1.25 15.32 -6.49
CA ILE A 24 0.44 15.99 -5.47
C ILE A 24 -0.43 15.00 -4.69
N PRO A 25 -1.32 14.21 -5.34
CA PRO A 25 -2.11 13.21 -4.62
C PRO A 25 -1.21 12.15 -3.95
N SER A 26 -0.08 11.80 -4.57
CA SER A 26 0.89 10.87 -3.97
C SER A 26 1.53 11.39 -2.69
N ALA A 27 1.85 12.69 -2.62
CA ALA A 27 2.39 13.31 -1.41
C ALA A 27 1.40 13.25 -0.26
N ILE A 28 0.10 13.47 -0.54
CA ILE A 28 -0.97 13.31 0.45
C ILE A 28 -1.05 11.85 0.90
N LEU A 29 -1.04 10.91 -0.06
CA LEU A 29 -1.13 9.48 0.22
C LEU A 29 0.06 8.98 1.06
N LEU A 30 1.27 9.47 0.81
CA LEU A 30 2.48 9.19 1.60
C LEU A 30 2.44 9.79 3.00
N ALA A 31 1.94 11.02 3.14
CA ALA A 31 1.86 11.71 4.42
C ALA A 31 0.84 11.06 5.36
N LEU A 32 -0.29 10.58 4.83
CA LEU A 32 -1.39 10.04 5.60
C LEU A 32 -0.99 8.89 6.57
N PRO A 33 -0.35 7.79 6.15
CA PRO A 33 0.07 6.72 7.07
C PRO A 33 1.09 7.22 8.11
N VAL A 34 1.95 8.18 7.76
CA VAL A 34 2.90 8.79 8.71
C VAL A 34 2.15 9.57 9.78
N LEU A 35 1.18 10.40 9.40
CA LEU A 35 0.35 11.18 10.32
C LEU A 35 -0.51 10.28 11.22
N LEU A 36 -1.08 9.21 10.67
CA LEU A 36 -1.86 8.22 11.43
C LEU A 36 -0.98 7.46 12.43
N MET A 37 0.23 7.06 12.03
CA MET A 37 1.18 6.42 12.93
C MET A 37 1.68 7.39 14.01
N TRP A 38 1.92 8.65 13.64
CA TRP A 38 2.28 9.70 14.59
C TRP A 38 1.17 9.95 15.61
N TRP A 39 -0.09 10.02 15.16
CA TRP A 39 -1.25 10.13 16.03
C TRP A 39 -1.34 8.94 17.00
N TYR A 40 -1.20 7.71 16.50
CA TYR A 40 -1.17 6.51 17.33
C TYR A 40 -0.07 6.56 18.40
N ARG A 41 1.15 6.98 18.03
CA ARG A 41 2.28 7.11 18.97
C ARG A 41 2.04 8.14 20.06
N ARG A 42 1.35 9.24 19.75
CA ARG A 42 1.00 10.31 20.71
C ARG A 42 -0.17 9.93 21.60
N ARG A 43 -1.17 9.23 21.06
CA ARG A 43 -2.43 8.88 21.74
C ARG A 43 -2.83 7.45 21.36
N PRO A 44 -2.22 6.42 21.96
CA PRO A 44 -2.49 5.04 21.60
C PRO A 44 -3.94 4.69 21.95
N SER A 45 -4.73 4.41 20.93
CA SER A 45 -6.14 4.05 21.07
C SER A 45 -6.51 2.96 20.06
N PRO A 46 -7.56 2.15 20.35
CA PRO A 46 -8.07 1.19 19.38
C PRO A 46 -8.48 1.85 18.06
N ALA A 47 -9.09 3.03 18.13
CA ALA A 47 -9.49 3.82 16.96
C ALA A 47 -8.29 4.18 16.08
N ALA A 48 -7.23 4.78 16.65
CA ALA A 48 -6.05 5.15 15.87
C ALA A 48 -5.39 3.96 15.17
N ARG A 49 -5.36 2.79 15.82
CA ARG A 49 -4.86 1.54 15.20
C ARG A 49 -5.73 1.08 14.05
N TRP A 50 -7.05 1.06 14.24
CA TRP A 50 -8.00 0.65 13.21
C TRP A 50 -7.94 1.58 12.01
N VAL A 51 -7.89 2.90 12.21
CA VAL A 51 -7.79 3.87 11.12
C VAL A 51 -6.51 3.67 10.31
N TYR A 52 -5.36 3.48 10.96
CA TYR A 52 -4.10 3.14 10.26
C TYR A 52 -4.19 1.83 9.46
N THR A 53 -4.80 0.81 10.06
CA THR A 53 -4.93 -0.53 9.46
C THR A 53 -5.87 -0.49 8.26
N VAL A 54 -7.03 0.14 8.40
CA VAL A 54 -8.02 0.34 7.34
C VAL A 54 -7.42 1.16 6.21
N ASN A 55 -6.70 2.25 6.51
CA ASN A 55 -6.00 3.03 5.49
C ASN A 55 -5.03 2.15 4.68
N THR A 56 -4.18 1.37 5.35
CA THR A 56 -3.26 0.45 4.67
C THR A 56 -4.02 -0.60 3.86
N GLY A 57 -5.14 -1.10 4.40
CA GLY A 57 -6.03 -2.04 3.72
C GLY A 57 -6.63 -1.49 2.44
N LEU A 58 -7.13 -0.25 2.46
CA LEU A 58 -7.69 0.42 1.29
C LEU A 58 -6.64 0.71 0.22
N VAL A 59 -5.46 1.19 0.64
CA VAL A 59 -4.32 1.41 -0.26
C VAL A 59 -3.91 0.10 -0.94
N PHE A 60 -3.79 -0.98 -0.16
CA PHE A 60 -3.47 -2.30 -0.71
C PHE A 60 -4.57 -2.86 -1.61
N LEU A 61 -5.84 -2.71 -1.23
CA LEU A 61 -6.95 -3.18 -2.05
C LEU A 61 -6.93 -2.52 -3.42
N TYR A 62 -6.74 -1.20 -3.47
CA TYR A 62 -6.72 -0.49 -4.74
C TYR A 62 -5.41 -0.71 -5.51
N PHE A 63 -4.26 -0.34 -4.94
CA PHE A 63 -3.01 -0.37 -5.69
C PHE A 63 -2.32 -1.73 -5.68
N GLY A 64 -2.51 -2.53 -4.63
CA GLY A 64 -1.92 -3.87 -4.54
C GLY A 64 -2.75 -4.90 -5.32
N ILE A 65 -4.06 -4.96 -5.06
CA ILE A 65 -4.93 -5.97 -5.67
C ILE A 65 -5.45 -5.52 -7.03
N ILE A 66 -6.15 -4.39 -7.13
CA ILE A 66 -6.78 -3.98 -8.39
C ILE A 66 -5.71 -3.62 -9.42
N ASP A 67 -4.82 -2.70 -9.09
CA ASP A 67 -3.76 -2.26 -10.01
C ASP A 67 -2.65 -3.32 -10.13
N GLY A 68 -1.89 -3.59 -9.05
CA GLY A 68 -0.76 -4.51 -9.11
C GLY A 68 -1.10 -5.95 -9.51
N PHE A 69 -2.03 -6.61 -8.83
CA PHE A 69 -2.30 -8.02 -9.08
C PHE A 69 -3.18 -8.24 -10.32
N LEU A 70 -4.36 -7.62 -10.38
CA LEU A 70 -5.32 -7.88 -11.45
C LEU A 70 -4.91 -7.27 -12.79
N ASP A 71 -4.21 -6.13 -12.80
CA ASP A 71 -3.75 -5.47 -14.05
C ASP A 71 -2.36 -5.95 -14.48
N HIS A 72 -1.40 -6.11 -13.56
CA HIS A 72 -0.01 -6.44 -13.93
C HIS A 72 0.37 -7.91 -13.75
N VAL A 73 0.05 -8.53 -12.61
CA VAL A 73 0.42 -9.94 -12.38
C VAL A 73 -0.34 -10.87 -13.32
N LEU A 74 -1.64 -10.68 -13.48
CA LEU A 74 -2.43 -11.52 -14.40
C LEU A 74 -2.01 -11.34 -15.86
N LYS A 75 -1.75 -10.10 -16.29
CA LYS A 75 -1.21 -9.80 -17.63
C LYS A 75 0.13 -10.49 -17.87
N ALA A 76 1.03 -10.46 -16.89
CA ALA A 76 2.33 -11.16 -16.97
C ALA A 76 2.20 -12.69 -17.07
N LEU A 77 1.09 -13.26 -16.59
CA LEU A 77 0.75 -14.68 -16.74
C LEU A 77 0.02 -15.01 -18.06
N GLY A 78 -0.15 -14.02 -18.95
CA GLY A 78 -0.85 -14.19 -20.23
C GLY A 78 -2.37 -14.18 -20.14
N LEU A 79 -2.93 -13.75 -19.00
CA LEU A 79 -4.37 -13.56 -18.84
C LEU A 79 -4.77 -12.17 -19.33
N GLN A 80 -5.93 -12.06 -19.98
CA GLN A 80 -6.46 -10.75 -20.38
C GLN A 80 -6.81 -9.90 -19.15
N ASN A 81 -6.64 -8.58 -19.27
CA ASN A 81 -6.93 -7.63 -18.21
C ASN A 81 -8.37 -7.81 -17.70
N THR A 82 -8.48 -8.16 -16.41
CA THR A 82 -9.78 -8.35 -15.73
C THR A 82 -10.28 -7.08 -15.07
N THR A 83 -9.46 -6.02 -15.07
CA THR A 83 -9.79 -4.72 -14.51
C THR A 83 -10.52 -3.86 -15.55
N PHE A 84 -11.76 -3.47 -15.22
CA PHE A 84 -12.56 -2.52 -16.01
C PHE A 84 -12.06 -1.06 -15.91
N LEU A 85 -10.80 -0.84 -15.53
CA LEU A 85 -10.26 0.50 -15.35
C LEU A 85 -9.97 1.13 -16.73
N PRO A 86 -10.54 2.31 -17.04
CA PRO A 86 -10.25 3.02 -18.27
C PRO A 86 -8.74 3.24 -18.43
N GLY A 87 -8.17 2.73 -19.53
CA GLY A 87 -6.79 2.97 -19.92
C GLY A 87 -5.75 1.93 -19.49
N SER A 88 -6.12 0.71 -19.09
CA SER A 88 -5.10 -0.34 -18.89
C SER A 88 -4.35 -0.74 -20.19
N ASP A 89 -4.90 -0.34 -21.34
CA ASP A 89 -4.27 -0.33 -22.67
C ASP A 89 -3.94 1.10 -23.16
N ALA A 90 -4.05 2.13 -22.31
CA ALA A 90 -3.71 3.49 -22.71
C ALA A 90 -2.22 3.56 -23.03
N ASP A 91 -1.91 4.22 -24.15
CA ASP A 91 -0.54 4.51 -24.52
C ASP A 91 0.18 5.11 -23.33
N VAL A 92 1.27 4.45 -22.94
CA VAL A 92 2.24 5.01 -21.99
C VAL A 92 2.60 6.38 -22.54
N ILE A 93 2.13 7.42 -21.86
CA ILE A 93 2.50 8.79 -22.20
C ILE A 93 4.03 8.81 -22.15
N LYS A 94 4.70 9.41 -23.15
CA LYS A 94 6.13 9.71 -23.07
C LYS A 94 6.35 10.67 -21.90
N THR A 95 6.41 10.13 -20.68
CA THR A 95 6.59 10.87 -19.44
C THR A 95 8.08 10.93 -19.08
N VAL A 96 8.36 11.36 -17.85
CA VAL A 96 9.67 11.65 -17.24
C VAL A 96 10.69 10.53 -17.41
N TYR A 97 10.24 9.28 -17.46
CA TYR A 97 11.13 8.13 -17.57
C TYR A 97 11.42 7.80 -19.04
N HIS A 98 12.55 8.31 -19.54
CA HIS A 98 13.09 7.92 -20.84
C HIS A 98 14.10 6.76 -20.67
N LEU A 99 13.64 5.54 -20.94
CA LEU A 99 14.50 4.36 -21.01
C LEU A 99 15.08 4.17 -22.42
N TRP A 100 16.02 3.23 -22.56
CA TRP A 100 16.80 3.02 -23.78
C TRP A 100 15.97 2.46 -24.97
N SER A 101 14.76 1.94 -24.72
CA SER A 101 13.82 1.57 -25.78
C SER A 101 12.36 1.57 -25.26
N PRO A 102 11.35 1.60 -26.16
CA PRO A 102 9.94 1.45 -25.78
C PRO A 102 9.65 0.14 -25.05
N GLU A 103 10.26 -0.98 -25.46
CA GLU A 103 10.11 -2.29 -24.84
C GLU A 103 10.65 -2.29 -23.41
N ALA A 104 11.79 -1.63 -23.18
CA ALA A 104 12.34 -1.44 -21.84
C ALA A 104 11.39 -0.62 -20.95
N GLY A 105 10.78 0.41 -21.53
CA GLY A 105 9.73 1.21 -20.91
C GLY A 105 8.53 0.38 -20.46
N HIS A 106 7.98 -0.41 -21.38
CA HIS A 106 6.86 -1.31 -21.09
C HIS A 106 7.23 -2.32 -19.99
N LEU A 107 8.40 -2.97 -20.11
CA LEU A 107 8.86 -3.91 -19.10
C LEU A 107 9.01 -3.26 -17.71
N PHE A 108 9.54 -2.04 -17.65
CA PHE A 108 9.66 -1.28 -16.41
C PHE A 108 8.30 -0.95 -15.78
N TYR A 109 7.34 -0.50 -16.60
CA TYR A 109 5.98 -0.21 -16.16
C TYR A 109 5.31 -1.45 -15.55
N GLU A 110 5.32 -2.57 -16.26
CA GLU A 110 4.74 -3.83 -15.80
C GLU A 110 5.44 -4.33 -14.51
N SER A 111 6.77 -4.25 -14.47
CA SER A 111 7.55 -4.69 -13.31
C SER A 111 7.26 -3.87 -12.05
N THR A 112 7.06 -2.55 -12.19
CA THR A 112 6.73 -1.68 -11.05
C THR A 112 5.31 -1.91 -10.53
N GLY A 113 4.37 -2.28 -11.40
CA GLY A 113 3.03 -2.72 -11.01
C GLY A 113 3.06 -4.03 -10.20
N ILE A 114 3.80 -5.03 -10.67
CA ILE A 114 4.03 -6.28 -9.94
C ILE A 114 4.72 -6.02 -8.59
N LEU A 115 5.75 -5.15 -8.58
CA LEU A 115 6.46 -4.80 -7.36
C LEU A 115 5.53 -4.11 -6.34
N THR A 116 4.58 -3.27 -6.79
CA THR A 116 3.56 -2.67 -5.94
C THR A 116 2.76 -3.74 -5.19
N PHE A 117 2.33 -4.79 -5.89
CA PHE A 117 1.63 -5.92 -5.27
C PHE A 117 2.53 -6.63 -4.24
N VAL A 118 3.76 -6.99 -4.60
CA VAL A 118 4.69 -7.72 -3.71
C VAL A 118 5.01 -6.92 -2.44
N VAL A 119 5.34 -5.64 -2.56
CA VAL A 119 5.61 -4.77 -1.39
C VAL A 119 4.33 -4.56 -0.58
N GLY A 120 3.18 -4.48 -1.25
CA GLY A 120 1.87 -4.39 -0.63
C GLY A 120 1.53 -5.60 0.26
N LEU A 121 1.93 -6.81 -0.12
CA LEU A 121 1.79 -8.00 0.76
C LEU A 121 2.55 -7.80 2.07
N GLY A 122 3.74 -7.22 2.02
CA GLY A 122 4.50 -6.82 3.20
C GLY A 122 3.75 -5.77 4.04
N ALA A 123 3.21 -4.74 3.41
CA ALA A 123 2.42 -3.71 4.08
C ALA A 123 1.22 -4.29 4.85
N ILE A 124 0.45 -5.17 4.22
CA ILE A 124 -0.67 -5.86 4.88
C ILE A 124 -0.20 -6.78 5.99
N TYR A 125 0.84 -7.59 5.76
CA TYR A 125 1.36 -8.49 6.78
C TYR A 125 1.76 -7.74 8.06
N PHE A 126 2.52 -6.65 7.92
CA PHE A 126 2.96 -5.85 9.07
C PHE A 126 1.83 -5.03 9.69
N SER A 127 0.87 -4.56 8.90
CA SER A 127 -0.34 -3.89 9.40
C SER A 127 -1.23 -4.84 10.22
N TYR A 128 -1.41 -6.07 9.75
CA TYR A 128 -2.08 -7.14 10.48
C TYR A 128 -1.37 -7.49 11.79
N ARG A 129 -0.04 -7.63 11.75
CA ARG A 129 0.77 -7.86 12.94
C ARG A 129 0.60 -6.72 13.94
N PHE A 130 0.66 -5.47 13.49
CA PHE A 130 0.44 -4.28 14.30
C PHE A 130 -0.95 -4.30 14.97
N LEU A 131 -2.01 -4.68 14.24
CA LEU A 131 -3.33 -4.81 14.84
C LEU A 131 -3.37 -5.89 15.96
N ARG A 132 -2.74 -7.05 15.71
CA ARG A 132 -2.70 -8.20 16.63
C ARG A 132 -1.89 -7.95 17.90
N THR A 133 -0.66 -7.45 17.78
CA THR A 133 0.29 -7.35 18.91
C THR A 133 -0.10 -6.30 19.94
N THR A 134 -0.94 -5.35 19.54
CA THR A 134 -1.32 -4.23 20.41
C THR A 134 -2.72 -4.37 21.01
N GLY A 135 -3.54 -5.29 20.51
CA GLY A 135 -4.84 -5.63 21.10
C GLY A 135 -4.77 -6.48 22.37
N THR A 136 -3.68 -7.24 22.59
CA THR A 136 -3.56 -8.21 23.70
C THR A 136 -3.16 -7.60 25.04
N ASN A 137 -2.62 -6.37 25.07
CA ASN A 137 -2.09 -5.74 26.28
C ASN A 137 -3.05 -4.73 26.94
N SER A 138 -4.25 -4.54 26.40
CA SER A 138 -5.16 -3.44 26.79
C SER A 138 -6.49 -3.89 27.42
N SER A 139 -6.65 -5.15 27.84
CA SER A 139 -7.88 -5.56 28.54
C SER A 139 -7.72 -5.38 30.06
N PRO A 140 -8.50 -4.49 30.72
CA PRO A 140 -8.47 -4.30 32.18
C PRO A 140 -8.69 -5.60 32.95
N ALA A 141 -9.51 -6.50 32.39
CA ALA A 141 -9.83 -7.80 32.97
C ALA A 141 -8.60 -8.70 33.18
N LYS A 142 -7.56 -8.59 32.33
CA LYS A 142 -6.30 -9.35 32.51
C LYS A 142 -5.36 -8.74 33.55
N ARG A 143 -5.49 -7.43 33.82
CA ARG A 143 -4.65 -6.72 34.79
C ARG A 143 -5.09 -7.04 36.22
N VAL A 144 -6.41 -7.02 36.44
CA VAL A 144 -7.03 -7.36 37.74
C VAL A 144 -6.79 -8.83 38.09
N SER A 145 -6.86 -9.76 37.12
CA SER A 145 -6.56 -11.17 37.38
C SER A 145 -5.09 -11.43 37.71
N SER A 146 -4.16 -10.63 37.17
CA SER A 146 -2.73 -10.79 37.47
C SER A 146 -2.35 -10.21 38.84
N GLU A 147 -3.00 -9.14 39.29
CA GLU A 147 -2.79 -8.58 40.63
C GLU A 147 -3.43 -9.47 41.70
N ALA A 148 -4.64 -9.99 41.46
CA ALA A 148 -5.33 -10.88 42.39
C ALA A 148 -4.67 -12.26 42.54
N ALA A 149 -3.91 -12.73 41.54
CA ALA A 149 -3.16 -13.99 41.61
C ALA A 149 -1.76 -13.85 42.24
N SER A 150 -1.34 -12.62 42.56
CA SER A 150 -0.05 -12.31 43.19
C SER A 150 -0.15 -11.99 44.69
N LEU A 151 -1.36 -12.06 45.25
CA LEU A 151 -1.69 -11.95 46.66
C LEU A 151 -2.03 -13.33 47.23
#